data_AF-A0A223PBZ0-F1
#
_entry.id   AF-A0A223PBZ0-F1
#
_cell.length_a   1.000
_cell.length_b   1.000
_cell.length_c   1.000
_cell.angle_alpha   90.00
_cell.angle_beta   90.00
_cell.angle_gamma   90.00
#
_symmetry.space_group_name_H-M   'P 1'
#
loop_
_entity.id
_entity.type
_entity.pdbx_description
1 polymer ?
#
loop_
_entity_poly.entity_id
_entity_poly.type
_entity_poly.pdbx_seq_one_letter_code
_entity_poly.pdbx_strand_id
1 'polypeptide(L)'
;MSIKQHSHWPLFSTLLFLSLMACGEKSESAKSVDYYKGNQEEAKTTLQKCSELKSGEVSTMSPSQRAAWSETTVGINCENARVASVDSAYDAHQKSMREAAAKYR
;
A
#
# COMPACT_ATOMS: atom_id res chain seq x y z
N MET A 1 62.11 -42.17 19.36
CA MET A 1 60.93 -42.55 18.56
C MET A 1 60.43 -41.31 17.82
N SER A 2 60.31 -41.40 16.50
CA SER A 2 59.84 -40.34 15.60
C SER A 2 58.45 -40.72 15.10
N ILE A 3 57.43 -39.86 15.23
CA ILE A 3 56.17 -39.92 14.48
C ILE A 3 55.66 -38.49 14.19
N LYS A 4 55.87 -38.09 12.93
CA LYS A 4 55.04 -37.36 11.93
C LYS A 4 54.05 -36.23 12.32
N GLN A 5 54.25 -35.13 11.59
CA GLN A 5 53.34 -34.11 11.02
C GLN A 5 51.83 -34.40 11.02
N HIS A 6 51.02 -33.33 11.12
CA HIS A 6 50.02 -32.87 10.12
C HIS A 6 49.32 -31.60 10.69
N SER A 7 49.37 -30.42 10.06
CA SER A 7 48.69 -30.02 8.81
C SER A 7 47.25 -29.53 9.04
N HIS A 8 47.08 -28.21 8.84
CA HIS A 8 45.87 -27.48 8.42
C HIS A 8 44.59 -27.58 9.27
N TRP A 9 44.18 -26.45 9.84
CA TRP A 9 42.78 -26.04 9.75
C TRP A 9 42.60 -24.52 9.68
N PRO A 10 42.36 -23.96 8.49
CA PRO A 10 41.64 -22.70 8.34
C PRO A 10 40.15 -23.03 8.18
N LEU A 11 39.29 -22.62 9.11
CA LEU A 11 37.87 -22.49 8.80
C LEU A 11 37.38 -21.11 9.24
N PHE A 12 37.47 -20.18 8.30
CA PHE A 12 36.31 -19.61 7.61
C PHE A 12 35.58 -18.60 8.48
N SER A 13 36.21 -17.43 8.55
CA SER A 13 35.55 -16.13 8.63
C SER A 13 34.61 -15.99 7.41
N THR A 14 33.38 -16.50 7.56
CA THR A 14 32.27 -16.26 6.63
C THR A 14 31.16 -15.54 7.39
N LEU A 15 31.50 -14.35 7.88
CA LEU A 15 30.54 -13.36 8.35
C LEU A 15 30.59 -12.19 7.38
N LEU A 16 29.40 -11.72 7.01
CA LEU A 16 29.08 -10.69 6.00
C LEU A 16 29.21 -11.16 4.55
N PHE A 17 28.11 -11.63 3.96
CA PHE A 17 27.63 -11.22 2.62
C PHE A 17 26.24 -11.84 2.32
N LEU A 18 25.33 -11.84 3.29
CA LEU A 18 23.90 -12.11 3.06
C LEU A 18 23.11 -10.88 3.51
N SER A 19 22.88 -9.93 2.60
CA SER A 19 21.72 -8.99 2.64
C SER A 19 21.80 -7.87 1.58
N LEU A 20 22.15 -8.18 0.33
CA LEU A 20 21.89 -7.27 -0.80
C LEU A 20 21.11 -7.97 -1.91
N MET A 21 20.13 -8.79 -1.53
CA MET A 21 18.94 -9.00 -2.35
C MET A 21 17.86 -8.02 -1.87
N ALA A 22 18.17 -6.72 -1.87
CA ALA A 22 17.12 -5.72 -1.93
C ALA A 22 16.56 -5.79 -3.35
N CYS A 23 15.57 -6.68 -3.46
CA CYS A 23 14.73 -6.89 -4.61
C CYS A 23 14.34 -5.53 -5.19
N GLY A 24 14.75 -5.27 -6.43
CA GLY A 24 14.22 -4.17 -7.23
C GLY A 24 12.78 -4.47 -7.61
N GLU A 25 11.88 -4.56 -6.63
CA GLU A 25 10.46 -4.37 -6.90
C GLU A 25 10.33 -2.90 -7.29
N LYS A 26 9.82 -2.65 -8.50
CA LYS A 26 9.35 -1.33 -8.87
C LYS A 26 8.43 -0.87 -7.75
N SER A 27 8.91 0.06 -6.93
CA SER A 27 8.08 0.75 -5.96
C SER A 27 6.94 1.38 -6.76
N GLU A 28 5.78 0.76 -6.74
CA GLU A 28 4.61 1.30 -7.41
C GLU A 28 4.25 2.59 -6.67
N SER A 29 4.21 3.71 -7.41
CA SER A 29 3.83 5.00 -6.84
C SER A 29 2.37 4.99 -6.48
N ALA A 30 1.99 5.72 -5.44
CA ALA A 30 0.59 5.91 -5.11
C ALA A 30 -0.17 6.57 -6.27
N LYS A 31 -1.38 6.06 -6.54
CA LYS A 31 -2.27 6.54 -7.59
C LYS A 31 -3.04 7.74 -7.07
N SER A 32 -3.22 8.75 -7.93
CA SER A 32 -3.89 10.00 -7.54
C SER A 32 -5.40 9.83 -7.34
N VAL A 33 -6.04 10.81 -6.71
CA VAL A 33 -7.51 10.88 -6.62
C VAL A 33 -8.14 10.87 -8.01
N ASP A 34 -7.61 11.64 -8.97
CA ASP A 34 -8.13 11.71 -10.33
C ASP A 34 -8.06 10.39 -11.07
N TYR A 35 -6.99 9.60 -10.83
CA TYR A 35 -6.92 8.24 -11.35
C TYR A 35 -8.11 7.41 -10.87
N TYR A 36 -8.41 7.41 -9.57
CA TYR A 36 -9.51 6.63 -9.02
C TYR A 36 -10.89 7.15 -9.45
N LYS A 37 -11.04 8.47 -9.66
CA LYS A 37 -12.25 9.04 -10.26
C LYS A 37 -12.51 8.50 -11.67
N GLY A 38 -11.45 8.36 -12.47
CA GLY A 38 -11.51 7.75 -13.80
C GLY A 38 -11.64 6.22 -13.80
N ASN A 39 -11.31 5.55 -12.69
CA ASN A 39 -11.26 4.09 -12.55
C ASN A 39 -12.09 3.60 -11.36
N GLN A 40 -13.40 3.83 -11.40
CA GLN A 40 -14.29 3.63 -10.25
C GLN A 40 -14.33 2.19 -9.71
N GLU A 41 -14.26 1.17 -10.58
CA GLU A 41 -14.23 -0.23 -10.13
C GLU A 41 -12.93 -0.57 -9.36
N GLU A 42 -11.81 0.02 -9.78
CA GLU A 42 -10.57 -0.12 -9.03
C GLU A 42 -10.62 0.66 -7.71
N ALA A 43 -11.26 1.83 -7.68
CA ALA A 43 -11.49 2.57 -6.45
C ALA A 43 -12.31 1.75 -5.45
N LYS A 44 -13.40 1.10 -5.89
CA LYS A 44 -14.23 0.22 -5.06
C LYS A 44 -13.43 -0.97 -4.52
N THR A 45 -12.70 -1.66 -5.40
CA THR A 45 -11.88 -2.82 -5.01
C THR A 45 -10.79 -2.43 -4.02
N THR A 46 -10.14 -1.28 -4.25
CA THR A 46 -9.14 -0.72 -3.33
C THR A 46 -9.76 -0.40 -1.98
N LEU A 47 -10.92 0.26 -1.96
CA LEU A 47 -11.61 0.59 -0.71
C LEU A 47 -12.02 -0.62 0.12
N GLN A 48 -12.46 -1.70 -0.53
CA GLN A 48 -12.76 -2.95 0.15
C GLN A 48 -11.52 -3.52 0.84
N LYS A 49 -10.41 -3.65 0.11
CA LYS A 49 -9.11 -4.09 0.67
C LYS A 49 -8.65 -3.20 1.82
N CYS A 50 -8.80 -1.89 1.67
CA CYS A 50 -8.45 -0.92 2.71
C CYS A 50 -9.31 -1.06 3.97
N SER A 51 -10.57 -1.46 3.83
CA SER A 51 -11.46 -1.70 4.97
C SER A 51 -11.05 -2.96 5.74
N GLU A 52 -10.64 -4.00 5.02
CA GLU A 52 -10.07 -5.23 5.59
C GLU A 52 -8.75 -4.94 6.32
N LEU A 53 -7.83 -4.18 5.71
CA LEU A 53 -6.57 -3.78 6.35
C LEU A 53 -6.82 -2.92 7.60
N LYS A 54 -7.74 -1.95 7.52
CA LYS A 54 -8.07 -1.06 8.64
C LYS A 54 -8.70 -1.78 9.82
N SER A 55 -9.53 -2.79 9.57
CA SER A 55 -10.16 -3.61 10.60
C SER A 55 -9.26 -4.74 11.13
N GLY A 56 -8.30 -5.20 10.33
CA GLY A 56 -7.29 -6.19 10.70
C GLY A 56 -5.99 -5.54 11.18
N GLU A 57 -4.96 -5.62 10.34
CA GLU A 57 -3.57 -5.28 10.67
C GLU A 57 -3.42 -3.87 11.30
N VAL A 58 -3.98 -2.85 10.65
CA VAL A 58 -3.81 -1.44 11.06
C VAL A 58 -4.51 -1.17 12.40
N SER A 59 -5.57 -1.91 12.74
CA SER A 59 -6.29 -1.72 14.01
C SER A 59 -5.40 -2.05 15.23
N THR A 60 -4.48 -3.00 15.06
CA THR A 60 -3.57 -3.47 16.11
C THR A 60 -2.31 -2.62 16.25
N MET A 61 -2.05 -1.73 15.28
CA MET A 61 -0.91 -0.82 15.30
C MET A 61 -1.07 0.28 16.36
N SER A 62 0.04 0.70 16.96
CA SER A 62 0.08 1.91 17.78
C SER A 62 -0.21 3.17 16.93
N PRO A 63 -0.58 4.31 17.56
CA PRO A 63 -0.85 5.54 16.81
C PRO A 63 0.30 5.99 15.89
N SER A 64 1.55 5.87 16.32
CA SER A 64 2.72 6.23 15.50
C SER A 64 2.90 5.29 14.31
N GLN A 65 2.69 3.99 14.50
CA GLN A 65 2.72 3.01 13.41
C GLN A 65 1.59 3.24 12.41
N ARG A 66 0.38 3.62 12.87
CA ARG A 66 -0.72 4.00 11.97
C ARG A 66 -0.41 5.25 11.16
N ALA A 67 0.24 6.23 11.77
CA ALA A 67 0.69 7.43 11.06
C ALA A 67 1.70 7.07 9.96
N ALA A 68 2.73 6.29 10.30
CA ALA A 68 3.70 5.81 9.31
C ALA A 68 3.04 4.96 8.20
N TRP A 69 2.08 4.10 8.55
CA TRP A 69 1.31 3.32 7.57
C TRP A 69 0.53 4.23 6.61
N SER A 70 -0.06 5.32 7.11
CA SER A 70 -0.84 6.25 6.28
C SER A 70 0.01 6.96 5.22
N GLU A 71 1.32 7.06 5.44
CA GLU A 71 2.28 7.65 4.51
C GLU A 71 2.83 6.64 3.49
N THR A 72 2.55 5.35 3.64
CA THR A 72 2.92 4.33 2.65
C THR A 72 2.09 4.47 1.38
N THR A 73 2.57 3.92 0.26
CA THR A 73 1.78 3.81 -1.00
C THR A 73 0.39 3.21 -0.74
N VAL A 74 0.29 2.19 0.11
CA VAL A 74 -0.98 1.53 0.43
C VAL A 74 -1.89 2.49 1.19
N GLY A 75 -1.38 3.17 2.23
CA GLY A 75 -2.12 4.16 3.00
C GLY A 75 -2.64 5.31 2.13
N ILE A 76 -1.79 5.84 1.26
CA ILE A 76 -2.14 6.92 0.32
C ILE A 76 -3.19 6.44 -0.70
N ASN A 77 -3.04 5.25 -1.26
CA ASN A 77 -4.04 4.67 -2.17
C ASN A 77 -5.40 4.46 -1.48
N CYS A 78 -5.39 4.00 -0.23
CA CYS A 78 -6.60 3.87 0.56
C CYS A 78 -7.34 5.20 0.74
N GLU A 79 -6.59 6.27 1.03
CA GLU A 79 -7.19 7.59 1.19
C GLU A 79 -7.66 8.18 -0.14
N ASN A 80 -6.87 8.06 -1.20
CA ASN A 80 -7.23 8.58 -2.52
C ASN A 80 -8.46 7.87 -3.10
N ALA A 81 -8.56 6.55 -2.94
CA ALA A 81 -9.75 5.79 -3.34
C ALA A 81 -10.99 6.21 -2.53
N ARG A 82 -10.83 6.48 -1.22
CA ARG A 82 -11.91 6.96 -0.35
C ARG A 82 -12.43 8.31 -0.80
N VAL A 83 -11.53 9.27 -1.04
CA VAL A 83 -11.89 10.62 -1.52
C VAL A 83 -12.58 10.53 -2.87
N ALA A 84 -12.04 9.76 -3.82
CA ALA A 84 -12.67 9.57 -5.13
C ALA A 84 -14.09 8.99 -5.04
N SER A 85 -14.35 8.07 -4.11
CA SER A 85 -15.68 7.49 -3.89
C SER A 85 -16.68 8.50 -3.32
N VAL A 86 -16.25 9.31 -2.35
CA VAL A 86 -17.10 10.38 -1.77
C VAL A 86 -17.42 11.44 -2.82
N ASP A 87 -16.42 11.90 -3.57
CA ASP A 87 -16.61 12.87 -4.65
C ASP A 87 -17.56 12.35 -5.72
N SER A 88 -17.40 11.08 -6.13
CA SER A 88 -18.28 10.45 -7.12
C SER A 88 -19.73 10.38 -6.63
N ALA A 89 -19.96 10.09 -5.35
CA ALA A 89 -21.30 10.07 -4.77
C ALA A 89 -21.93 11.46 -4.72
N TYR A 90 -21.13 12.48 -4.38
CA TYR A 90 -21.58 13.88 -4.40
C TYR A 90 -21.95 14.34 -5.81
N ASP A 91 -21.10 14.05 -6.80
CA ASP A 91 -21.36 14.40 -8.20
C ASP A 91 -22.62 13.72 -8.75
N ALA A 92 -22.83 12.43 -8.40
CA ALA A 92 -24.03 11.70 -8.76
C ALA A 92 -25.29 12.33 -8.16
N HIS A 93 -25.24 12.74 -6.89
CA HIS A 93 -26.33 13.45 -6.23
C HIS A 93 -26.63 14.79 -6.91
N GLN A 94 -25.60 15.59 -7.18
CA GLN A 94 -25.73 16.87 -7.87
C GLN A 94 -26.33 16.71 -9.27
N LYS A 95 -25.92 15.68 -10.01
CA LYS A 95 -26.51 15.35 -11.32
C LYS A 95 -28.00 15.02 -11.19
N SER A 96 -28.36 14.17 -10.24
CA SER A 96 -29.77 13.80 -9.98
C SER A 96 -30.63 15.02 -9.66
N MET A 97 -30.13 15.95 -8.86
CA MET A 97 -30.84 17.20 -8.54
C MET A 97 -31.07 18.08 -9.77
N ARG A 98 -30.06 18.20 -10.66
CA ARG A 98 -30.21 18.96 -11.91
C ARG A 98 -31.22 18.31 -12.85
N GLU A 99 -31.19 16.98 -12.98
CA GLU A 99 -32.15 16.24 -13.79
C GLU A 99 -33.58 16.35 -13.26
N ALA A 100 -33.75 16.35 -11.92
CA ALA A 100 -35.04 16.57 -11.30
C ALA A 100 -35.56 18.01 -11.55
N ALA A 101 -34.69 19.02 -11.41
CA ALA A 101 -35.03 20.42 -11.66
C ALA A 101 -35.37 20.69 -13.13
N ALA A 102 -34.72 20.01 -14.07
CA ALA A 102 -34.98 20.15 -15.50
C ALA A 102 -36.41 19.74 -15.90
N LYS A 103 -37.11 18.93 -15.10
CA LYS A 103 -38.52 18.54 -15.32
C LYS A 103 -39.53 19.68 -15.10
N TYR A 104 -39.09 20.77 -14.47
CA TYR A 104 -39.92 21.93 -14.14
C TYR A 104 -39.56 23.17 -14.96
N ARG A 105 -38.80 23.00 -16.04
CA ARG A 105 -38.57 24.01 -17.09
C ARG A 105 -39.43 23.69 -18.30
#